data_AF-A0A7X8YQW9-F1
#
_entry.id   AF-A0A7X8YQW9-F1
#
_cell.length_a   1.000
_cell.length_b   1.000
_cell.length_c   1.000
_cell.angle_alpha   90.00
_cell.angle_beta   90.00
_cell.angle_gamma   90.00
#
_symmetry.space_group_name_H-M   'P 1'
#
loop_
_entity.id
_entity.type
_entity.pdbx_description
1 polymer ?
#
loop_
_entity_poly.entity_id
_entity_poly.type
_entity_poly.pdbx_seq_one_letter_code
_entity_poly.pdbx_strand_id
1 'polypeptide(L)' 'MAAGIARVDKDKMRFQTEEILAMHQHMLEKIEFYAAQAEVEEYKKFWQELINNNRRIIGQLSRYMVTKCNR' A
#
# COMPACT_ATOMS: atom_id res chain seq x y z
N MET A 1 5.76 31.01 -8.92
CA MET A 1 4.74 30.16 -9.57
C MET A 1 5.17 28.72 -9.39
N ALA A 2 4.39 27.89 -8.68
CA ALA A 2 4.69 26.46 -8.64
C ALA A 2 4.52 25.91 -10.06
N ALA A 3 5.62 25.53 -10.72
CA ALA A 3 5.54 24.84 -11.99
C ALA A 3 4.71 23.58 -11.75
N GLY A 4 3.54 23.50 -12.38
CA GLY A 4 2.70 22.31 -12.30
C GLY A 4 3.52 21.09 -12.74
N ILE A 5 3.36 19.98 -12.03
CA ILE A 5 4.02 18.72 -12.41
C ILE A 5 3.55 18.34 -13.81
N ALA A 6 4.50 18.05 -14.72
CA ALA A 6 4.18 17.66 -16.08
C ALA A 6 3.35 16.37 -16.10
N ARG A 7 2.47 16.24 -17.09
CA ARG A 7 1.58 15.07 -17.19
C ARG A 7 2.36 13.76 -17.32
N VAL A 8 3.46 13.77 -18.09
CA VAL A 8 4.35 12.61 -18.25
C VAL A 8 4.94 12.15 -16.91
N ASP A 9 5.34 13.09 -16.05
CA ASP A 9 5.86 12.77 -14.71
C ASP A 9 4.77 12.20 -13.80
N LYS A 10 3.54 12.72 -13.89
CA LYS A 10 2.38 12.18 -13.16
C LYS A 10 2.02 10.76 -13.61
N ASP A 11 2.03 10.50 -14.92
CA ASP A 11 1.73 9.19 -15.48
C ASP A 11 2.79 8.16 -15.08
N LYS A 12 4.08 8.54 -15.11
CA LYS A 12 5.18 7.71 -14.61
C LYS A 12 5.02 7.40 -13.12
N MET A 13 4.74 8.41 -12.31
CA MET A 13 4.52 8.23 -10.88
C MET A 13 3.31 7.34 -10.59
N ARG A 14 2.21 7.50 -11.35
CA ARG A 14 1.02 6.63 -11.25
C ARG A 14 1.41 5.17 -11.47
N PHE A 15 2.06 4.87 -12.58
CA PHE A 15 2.48 3.51 -12.92
C PHE A 15 3.33 2.87 -11.83
N GLN A 16 4.37 3.59 -11.37
CA GLN A 16 5.23 3.12 -10.27
C GLN A 16 4.44 2.89 -8.98
N THR A 17 3.49 3.77 -8.66
CA THR A 17 2.66 3.64 -7.45
C THR A 17 1.67 2.48 -7.56
N GLU A 18 1.15 2.20 -8.75
CA GLU A 18 0.28 1.06 -9.03
C GLU A 18 1.03 -0.27 -8.84
N GLU A 19 2.27 -0.38 -9.32
CA GLU A 19 3.12 -1.56 -9.10
C GLU A 19 3.34 -1.81 -7.60
N ILE A 20 3.72 -0.76 -6.86
CA ILE A 20 3.95 -0.86 -5.41
C ILE A 20 2.64 -1.18 -4.67
N LEU A 21 1.51 -0.59 -5.08
CA LEU A 21 0.21 -0.89 -4.50
C LEU A 21 -0.15 -2.38 -4.67
N ALA A 22 0.06 -2.93 -5.87
CA ALA A 22 -0.19 -4.35 -6.14
C ALA A 22 0.68 -5.26 -5.27
N MET A 23 1.95 -4.90 -5.06
CA MET A 23 2.85 -5.64 -4.16
C MET A 23 2.34 -5.61 -2.72
N HIS A 24 1.88 -4.45 -2.22
CA HIS A 24 1.32 -4.36 -0.87
C HIS A 24 0.00 -5.11 -0.73
N GLN A 25 -0.85 -5.14 -1.75
CA GLN A 25 -2.08 -5.93 -1.74
C GLN A 25 -1.78 -7.43 -1.66
N HIS A 26 -0.86 -7.92 -2.50
CA HIS A 26 -0.44 -9.31 -2.44
C HIS A 26 0.26 -9.67 -1.11
N MET A 27 1.03 -8.73 -0.56
CA MET A 27 1.64 -8.88 0.75
C MET A 27 0.58 -8.97 1.85
N LEU A 28 -0.51 -8.19 1.76
CA LEU A 28 -1.62 -8.25 2.70
C LEU A 28 -2.24 -9.65 2.73
N GLU A 29 -2.52 -10.21 1.55
CA GLU A 29 -3.09 -11.56 1.42
C GLU A 29 -2.19 -12.61 2.09
N LYS A 30 -0.88 -12.55 1.86
CA LYS A 30 0.09 -13.46 2.50
C LYS A 30 0.15 -13.28 4.01
N ILE A 31 0.17 -12.04 4.49
CA ILE A 31 0.18 -11.74 5.92
C ILE A 31 -1.08 -12.31 6.58
N GLU A 32 -2.26 -12.05 6.00
CA GLU A 32 -3.54 -12.56 6.51
C GLU A 32 -3.59 -14.09 6.50
N PHE A 33 -3.05 -14.73 5.46
CA PHE A 33 -2.94 -16.19 5.38
C PHE A 33 -2.08 -16.78 6.51
N TYR A 34 -0.92 -16.19 6.81
CA TYR A 34 -0.07 -16.68 7.92
C TYR A 34 -0.61 -16.30 9.30
N ALA A 35 -1.25 -15.13 9.42
CA ALA A 35 -1.93 -14.71 10.64
C ALA A 35 -3.00 -15.72 11.07
N ALA A 36 -3.75 -16.25 10.11
CA ALA A 36 -4.80 -17.25 10.35
C ALA A 36 -4.26 -18.60 10.89
N GLN A 37 -2.97 -18.89 10.67
CA GLN A 37 -2.30 -20.11 11.15
C GLN A 37 -1.62 -19.93 12.50
N ALA A 38 -1.54 -18.70 13.01
CA ALA A 38 -0.85 -18.43 14.27
C ALA A 38 -1.70 -18.90 15.46
N GLU A 39 -1.18 -19.85 16.23
CA GLU A 39 -1.85 -20.36 17.45
C GLU A 39 -1.51 -19.52 18.68
N VAL A 40 -0.25 -19.07 18.77
CA VAL A 40 0.29 -18.31 19.90
C VAL A 40 -0.17 -16.86 19.87
N GLU A 41 -0.72 -16.38 20.99
CA GLU A 41 -1.33 -15.06 21.12
C GLU A 41 -0.36 -13.90 20.84
N GLU A 42 0.90 -14.04 21.27
CA GLU A 42 1.94 -13.04 20.98
C GLU A 42 2.19 -12.89 19.48
N TYR A 43 2.19 -14.00 18.73
CA TYR A 43 2.39 -13.96 17.28
C TYR A 43 1.15 -13.42 16.55
N LYS A 44 -0.06 -13.68 17.05
CA LYS A 44 -1.28 -13.05 16.52
C LYS A 44 -1.22 -11.53 16.63
N LYS A 45 -0.74 -10.99 17.76
CA LYS A 45 -0.55 -9.54 17.93
C LYS A 45 0.42 -8.97 16.92
N PHE A 46 1.57 -9.63 16.73
CA PHE A 46 2.54 -9.24 15.71
C PHE A 46 1.91 -9.20 14.30
N TRP A 47 1.19 -10.26 13.92
CA TRP A 47 0.54 -10.32 12.62
C TRP A 47 -0.52 -9.23 12.45
N GLN A 48 -1.31 -8.95 13.48
CA GLN A 48 -2.31 -7.90 13.45
C GLN A 48 -1.68 -6.50 13.27
N GLU A 49 -0.54 -6.25 13.92
CA GLU A 49 0.22 -5.01 13.72
C GLU A 49 0.72 -4.89 12.27
N LEU A 50 1.25 -5.98 11.72
CA LEU A 50 1.74 -6.02 10.33
C LEU A 50 0.61 -5.78 9.32
N ILE A 51 -0.58 -6.37 9.53
CA ILE A 51 -1.80 -6.12 8.75
C ILE A 51 -2.16 -4.63 8.77
N ASN A 52 -2.19 -4.03 9.96
CA ASN A 52 -2.59 -2.63 10.14
C ASN A 52 -1.61 -1.67 9.44
N ASN A 53 -0.31 -1.93 9.58
CA ASN A 53 0.73 -1.16 8.91
C ASN A 53 0.62 -1.26 7.38
N ASN A 54 0.40 -2.47 6.86
CA ASN A 54 0.28 -2.68 5.43
C ASN A 54 -0.98 -2.01 4.84
N ARG A 55 -2.13 -2.10 5.54
CA ARG A 55 -3.36 -1.38 5.16
C ARG A 55 -3.18 0.14 5.18
N ARG A 56 -2.41 0.68 6.14
CA ARG A 56 -2.08 2.11 6.18
C ARG A 56 -1.29 2.53 4.94
N ILE A 57 -0.30 1.74 4.52
CA ILE A 57 0.52 2.01 3.33
C ILE A 57 -0.36 1.97 2.07
N ILE A 58 -1.18 0.92 1.89
CA ILE A 58 -2.15 0.82 0.80
C ILE A 58 -3.02 2.08 0.72
N GLY A 59 -3.55 2.53 1.85
CA GLY A 59 -4.36 3.75 1.93
C GLY A 59 -3.57 5.03 1.57
N GLN A 60 -2.31 5.13 1.98
CA GLN A 60 -1.44 6.25 1.62
C GLN A 60 -1.17 6.31 0.12
N LEU A 61 -0.78 5.18 -0.49
CA LEU A 61 -0.52 5.07 -1.93
C LEU A 61 -1.78 5.40 -2.73
N SER A 62 -2.93 4.85 -2.34
CA SER A 62 -4.21 5.08 -2.99
C SER A 62 -4.61 6.56 -2.97
N ARG A 63 -4.53 7.22 -1.81
CA ARG A 63 -4.84 8.66 -1.68
C ARG A 63 -3.86 9.53 -2.46
N TYR A 64 -2.58 9.17 -2.49
CA TYR A 64 -1.58 9.93 -3.25
C TYR A 64 -1.86 9.87 -4.75
N MET A 65 -2.22 8.70 -5.29
CA MET A 65 -2.58 8.58 -6.71
C MET A 65 -3.78 9.45 -7.09
N VAL A 66 -4.84 9.44 -6.29
CA VAL A 66 -6.05 10.27 -6.53
C VAL A 66 -5.71 11.76 -6.48
N THR A 67 -4.95 12.18 -5.47
CA THR A 67 -4.70 13.62 -5.23
C THR A 67 -3.58 14.23 -6.08
N LYS A 68 -2.60 13.42 -6.52
CA LYS A 68 -1.37 13.92 -7.17
C LYS A 68 -1.14 13.34 -8.57
N CYS A 69 -1.68 12.17 -8.88
CA CYS A 69 -1.45 11.49 -10.15
C CYS A 69 -2.67 11.49 -11.09
N ASN A 70 -3.75 12.22 -10.73
CA ASN A 70 -4.99 12.33 -11.50
C ASN A 70 -5.58 10.95 -11.89
N ARG A 71 -5.63 10.02 -10.93
CA ARG A 71 -6.41 8.78 -11.08
C ARG A 71 -7.89 9.06 -10.91
#